data_AF-A0A9N9R998-F1
#
_entry.id   AF-A0A9N9R998-F1
#
_cell.length_a   1.000
_cell.length_b   1.000
_cell.length_c   1.000
_cell.angle_alpha   90.00
_cell.angle_beta   90.00
_cell.angle_gamma   90.00
#
_symmetry.space_group_name_H-M   'P 1'
#
loop_
_entity.id
_entity.type
_entity.pdbx_description
1 polymer ?
#
loop_
_entity_poly.entity_id
_entity_poly.type
_entity_poly.pdbx_seq_one_letter_code
_entity_poly.pdbx_strand_id
1 'polypeptide(L)'
;MSELPEKPKIFDELDKEVVGVAGPYVEDRSLKLTCVVSGGNPLPRLRWWRDDRVIETQMPIDDGSGISSLALRIMKLSRDYFEAVYTCTADNTLLVPPLRVNVQIQLYPDK
;
A
#
# COMPACT_ATOMS: atom_id res chain seq x y z
N MET A 1 23.77 -8.47 10.33
CA MET A 1 23.34 -7.11 10.69
C MET A 1 22.07 -6.83 9.89
N SER A 2 21.05 -6.19 10.47
CA SER A 2 19.82 -5.93 9.72
C SER A 2 20.01 -4.75 8.76
N GLU A 3 19.72 -4.96 7.48
CA GLU A 3 19.69 -3.89 6.48
C GLU A 3 18.26 -3.40 6.32
N LEU A 4 18.04 -2.09 6.31
CA LEU A 4 16.69 -1.53 6.16
C LEU A 4 16.26 -1.57 4.69
N PRO A 5 14.96 -1.79 4.41
CA PRO A 5 14.43 -1.71 3.06
C PRO A 5 14.34 -0.25 2.58
N GLU A 6 14.08 -0.07 1.28
CA GLU A 6 13.73 1.25 0.73
C GLU A 6 12.35 1.73 1.21
N LYS A 7 12.08 3.02 1.02
CA LYS A 7 10.75 3.58 1.31
C LYS A 7 9.71 2.94 0.37
N PRO A 8 8.54 2.51 0.88
CA PRO A 8 7.51 1.94 0.04
C PRO A 8 6.99 2.93 -1.01
N LYS A 9 6.66 2.39 -2.18
CA LYS A 9 6.00 3.10 -3.28
C LYS A 9 4.66 2.45 -3.57
N ILE A 10 3.68 3.26 -3.98
CA ILE A 10 2.33 2.80 -4.31
C ILE A 10 2.13 2.93 -5.81
N PHE A 11 1.55 1.91 -6.43
CA PHE A 11 1.22 1.90 -7.84
C PHE A 11 -0.27 1.62 -8.02
N ASP A 12 -0.89 2.22 -9.02
CA ASP A 12 -2.28 1.92 -9.40
C ASP A 12 -2.38 0.64 -10.24
N GLU A 13 -3.57 0.38 -10.77
CA GLU A 13 -3.87 -0.77 -11.64
C GLU A 13 -3.20 -0.72 -13.02
N LEU A 14 -2.65 0.42 -13.42
CA LEU A 14 -1.93 0.65 -14.67
C LEU A 14 -0.40 0.66 -14.45
N ASP A 15 0.05 0.21 -13.27
CA ASP A 15 1.45 0.24 -12.83
C ASP A 15 2.07 1.65 -12.83
N LYS A 16 1.23 2.70 -12.71
CA LYS A 16 1.70 4.07 -12.55
C LYS A 16 1.93 4.37 -11.08
N GLU A 17 3.10 4.94 -10.75
CA GLU A 17 3.40 5.37 -9.38
C GLU A 17 2.43 6.48 -8.95
N VAL A 18 1.85 6.28 -7.78
CA VAL A 18 0.91 7.19 -7.13
C VAL A 18 1.61 7.91 -5.98
N VAL A 19 1.61 9.24 -6.04
CA VAL A 19 2.18 10.08 -5.00
C VAL A 19 1.09 10.96 -4.39
N GLY A 20 0.72 10.68 -3.14
CA GLY A 20 -0.23 11.48 -2.37
C GLY A 20 -1.69 11.19 -2.66
N VAL A 21 -2.12 11.20 -3.93
CA VAL A 21 -3.55 11.03 -4.31
C VAL A 21 -3.72 9.95 -5.36
N ALA A 22 -4.57 8.95 -5.08
CA ALA A 22 -5.01 7.92 -6.01
C ALA A 22 -6.40 8.25 -6.57
N GLY A 23 -6.52 8.33 -7.89
CA GLY A 23 -7.77 8.64 -8.57
C GLY A 23 -7.54 9.50 -9.82
N PRO A 24 -8.62 10.00 -10.44
CA PRO A 24 -10.00 9.97 -9.94
C PRO A 24 -10.67 8.60 -10.10
N TYR A 25 -11.38 8.15 -9.06
CA TYR A 25 -12.24 6.97 -9.10
C TYR A 25 -13.71 7.36 -9.12
N VAL A 26 -14.57 6.41 -9.54
CA VAL A 26 -16.04 6.56 -9.56
C VAL A 26 -16.66 5.57 -8.57
N GLU A 27 -17.72 5.98 -7.86
CA GLU A 27 -18.53 5.10 -7.03
C GLU A 27 -18.98 3.84 -7.82
N ASP A 28 -19.23 2.75 -7.09
CA ASP A 28 -19.62 1.44 -7.64
C ASP A 28 -18.60 0.76 -8.57
N ARG A 29 -17.40 1.33 -8.72
CA ARG A 29 -16.25 0.70 -9.39
C ARG A 29 -15.29 0.05 -8.40
N SER A 30 -14.43 -0.82 -8.92
CA SER A 30 -13.32 -1.39 -8.17
C SER A 30 -12.09 -0.48 -8.26
N LEU A 31 -11.21 -0.58 -7.28
CA LEU A 31 -9.85 -0.04 -7.37
C LEU A 31 -8.81 -1.06 -6.89
N LYS A 32 -7.62 -0.97 -7.46
CA LYS A 32 -6.44 -1.72 -7.00
C LYS A 32 -5.27 -0.76 -6.78
N LEU A 33 -4.65 -0.88 -5.61
CA LEU A 33 -3.38 -0.24 -5.31
C LEU A 33 -2.36 -1.32 -4.92
N THR A 34 -1.12 -1.19 -5.35
CA THR A 34 -0.05 -2.13 -5.04
C THR A 34 1.05 -1.38 -4.32
N CYS A 35 1.35 -1.79 -3.09
CA CYS A 35 2.52 -1.31 -2.37
C CYS A 35 3.73 -2.18 -2.74
N VAL A 36 4.86 -1.56 -3.08
CA VAL A 36 6.10 -2.25 -3.49
C VAL A 36 7.27 -1.70 -2.70
N VAL A 37 8.13 -2.60 -2.23
CA VAL A 37 9.31 -2.31 -1.42
C VAL A 37 10.48 -3.18 -1.89
N SER A 38 11.63 -2.57 -2.11
CA SER A 38 12.88 -3.27 -2.44
C SER A 38 13.81 -3.37 -1.24
N GLY A 39 14.59 -4.45 -1.21
CA GLY A 39 15.66 -4.67 -0.26
C GLY A 39 15.17 -5.00 1.16
N GLY A 40 16.11 -4.88 2.09
CA GLY A 40 15.95 -5.30 3.48
C GLY A 40 16.49 -6.70 3.74
N ASN A 41 17.17 -6.86 4.86
CA ASN A 41 17.64 -8.17 5.33
C ASN A 41 17.34 -8.33 6.83
N PRO A 42 16.35 -9.16 7.22
CA PRO A 42 15.44 -9.94 6.36
C PRO A 42 14.53 -9.07 5.47
N LEU A 43 13.84 -9.69 4.51
CA LEU A 43 12.81 -9.01 3.71
C LEU A 43 11.68 -8.47 4.60
N PRO A 44 11.09 -7.31 4.26
CA PRO A 44 10.10 -6.67 5.09
C PRO A 44 8.74 -7.36 5.03
N ARG A 45 8.04 -7.33 6.17
CA ARG A 45 6.59 -7.54 6.23
C ARG A 45 5.90 -6.26 5.74
N LEU A 46 4.89 -6.40 4.89
CA LEU A 46 4.07 -5.27 4.42
C LEU A 46 2.69 -5.31 5.05
N ARG A 47 2.11 -4.12 5.30
CA ARG A 47 0.74 -3.97 5.77
C ARG A 47 0.07 -2.78 5.10
N TRP A 48 -1.18 -2.95 4.71
CA TRP A 48 -2.08 -1.84 4.42
C TRP A 48 -2.91 -1.50 5.64
N TRP A 49 -3.00 -0.21 5.92
CA TRP A 49 -3.77 0.37 7.00
C TRP A 49 -4.82 1.31 6.45
N ARG A 50 -5.97 1.34 7.10
CA ARG A 50 -6.95 2.42 7.01
C ARG A 50 -7.23 2.87 8.44
N ASP A 51 -7.01 4.15 8.71
CA ASP A 51 -6.97 4.68 10.07
C ASP A 51 -5.98 3.86 10.92
N ASP A 52 -6.39 3.38 12.10
CA ASP A 52 -5.56 2.57 13.00
C ASP A 52 -5.76 1.05 12.81
N ARG A 53 -6.39 0.63 11.71
CA ARG A 53 -6.71 -0.78 11.46
C ARG A 53 -5.90 -1.35 10.30
N VAL A 54 -5.29 -2.51 10.52
CA VAL A 54 -4.68 -3.31 9.45
C VAL A 54 -5.79 -3.94 8.63
N ILE A 55 -5.77 -3.70 7.32
CA ILE A 55 -6.73 -4.23 6.35
C ILE A 55 -6.16 -5.44 5.61
N GLU A 56 -4.85 -5.43 5.35
CA GLU A 56 -4.16 -6.51 4.63
C GLU A 56 -2.71 -6.65 5.12
N THR A 57 -2.17 -7.87 5.13
CA THR A 57 -0.81 -8.16 5.58
C THR A 57 -0.13 -9.16 4.66
N GLN A 58 1.11 -8.85 4.26
CA GLN A 58 1.98 -9.77 3.54
C GLN A 58 3.19 -10.11 4.42
N MET A 59 3.36 -11.40 4.72
CA MET A 59 4.57 -11.88 5.37
C MET A 59 5.74 -11.90 4.37
N PRO A 60 6.99 -11.79 4.85
CA PRO A 60 8.17 -11.86 3.99
C PRO A 60 8.16 -13.17 3.18
N ILE A 61 8.30 -13.06 1.86
CA ILE A 61 8.49 -14.18 0.94
C ILE A 61 9.79 -13.90 0.19
N ASP A 62 10.73 -14.83 0.28
CA ASP A 62 11.97 -14.77 -0.50
C ASP A 62 11.82 -15.61 -1.76
N ASP A 63 11.55 -14.94 -2.88
CA ASP A 63 11.52 -15.51 -4.23
C ASP A 63 12.79 -15.19 -5.03
N GLY A 64 13.83 -14.66 -4.37
CA GLY A 64 15.07 -14.22 -5.00
C GLY A 64 15.02 -12.85 -5.70
N SER A 65 13.86 -12.18 -5.76
CA SER A 65 13.74 -10.85 -6.38
C SER A 65 14.28 -9.72 -5.51
N GLY A 66 14.33 -9.93 -4.19
CA GLY A 66 14.59 -8.85 -3.23
C GLY A 66 13.45 -7.83 -3.14
N ILE A 67 12.26 -8.15 -3.67
CA ILE A 67 11.09 -7.27 -3.72
C ILE A 67 9.96 -7.87 -2.90
N SER A 68 9.37 -7.06 -2.04
CA SER A 68 8.11 -7.36 -1.36
C SER A 68 6.99 -6.52 -1.96
N SER A 69 5.84 -7.13 -2.23
CA SER A 69 4.67 -6.41 -2.76
C SER A 69 3.37 -6.85 -2.07
N LEU A 70 2.44 -5.92 -1.93
CA LEU A 70 1.13 -6.17 -1.33
C LEU A 70 0.03 -5.34 -2.00
N ALA A 71 -0.96 -6.04 -2.54
CA ALA A 71 -2.10 -5.41 -3.22
C ALA A 71 -3.26 -5.14 -2.24
N LEU A 72 -3.78 -3.91 -2.26
CA LEU A 72 -5.07 -3.53 -1.71
C LEU A 72 -6.11 -3.57 -2.84
N ARG A 73 -7.20 -4.33 -2.64
CA ARG A 73 -8.30 -4.42 -3.61
C ARG A 73 -9.61 -4.02 -2.95
N ILE A 74 -10.29 -3.04 -3.52
CA ILE A 74 -11.65 -2.65 -3.10
C ILE A 74 -12.56 -2.99 -4.27
N MET A 75 -13.48 -3.93 -4.08
CA MET A 75 -14.33 -4.45 -5.16
C MET A 75 -15.44 -3.48 -5.54
N LYS A 76 -15.90 -2.66 -4.58
CA LYS A 76 -16.99 -1.72 -4.76
C LYS A 76 -16.75 -0.47 -3.91
N LEU A 77 -16.44 0.63 -4.59
CA LEU A 77 -16.28 1.95 -3.98
C LEU A 77 -17.63 2.51 -3.54
N SER A 78 -17.79 2.71 -2.24
CA SER A 78 -18.88 3.50 -1.65
C SER A 78 -18.42 4.91 -1.27
N ARG A 79 -19.36 5.76 -0.87
CA ARG A 79 -19.09 7.11 -0.34
C ARG A 79 -18.13 7.15 0.83
N ASP A 80 -18.05 6.07 1.61
CA ASP A 80 -17.14 5.97 2.76
C ASP A 80 -15.65 5.97 2.37
N TYR A 81 -15.32 5.83 1.08
CA TYR A 81 -13.95 5.93 0.59
C TYR A 81 -13.59 7.35 0.13
N PHE A 82 -14.51 8.31 0.15
CA PHE A 82 -14.23 9.71 -0.17
C PHE A 82 -13.19 10.27 0.80
N GLU A 83 -12.07 10.76 0.27
CA GLU A 83 -10.91 11.26 1.04
C GLU A 83 -10.31 10.24 2.03
N ALA A 84 -10.66 8.96 1.91
CA ALA A 84 -10.08 7.92 2.75
C ALA A 84 -8.57 7.85 2.51
N VAL A 85 -7.81 7.79 3.61
CA VAL A 85 -6.36 7.67 3.57
C VAL A 85 -5.96 6.24 3.86
N TYR A 86 -5.20 5.67 2.94
CA TYR A 86 -4.55 4.37 3.11
C TYR A 86 -3.06 4.57 3.37
N THR A 87 -2.52 3.79 4.29
CA THR A 87 -1.09 3.79 4.60
C THR A 87 -0.51 2.42 4.28
N CYS A 88 0.54 2.35 3.48
CA CYS A 88 1.36 1.15 3.41
C CYS A 88 2.54 1.29 4.36
N THR A 89 2.80 0.25 5.17
CA THR A 89 3.99 0.18 6.03
C THR A 89 4.86 -1.01 5.66
N ALA A 90 6.17 -0.84 5.81
CA ALA A 90 7.17 -1.90 5.67
C ALA A 90 8.07 -1.94 6.90
N ASP A 91 8.21 -3.13 7.48
CA ASP A 91 9.09 -3.36 8.62
C ASP A 91 9.78 -4.71 8.55
N ASN A 92 11.08 -4.73 8.82
CA ASN A 92 11.89 -5.93 8.85
C ASN A 92 12.67 -6.11 10.16
N THR A 93 12.51 -5.18 11.10
CA THR A 93 13.15 -5.20 12.42
C THR A 93 12.30 -4.44 13.42
N LEU A 94 12.47 -4.75 14.71
CA LEU A 94 11.83 -4.03 15.81
C LEU A 94 12.69 -2.86 16.33
N LEU A 95 13.89 -2.67 15.78
CA LEU A 95 14.86 -1.65 16.24
C LEU A 95 14.51 -0.23 15.78
N VAL A 96 13.73 -0.09 14.70
CA VAL A 96 13.30 1.21 14.15
C VAL A 96 11.82 1.18 13.81
N PRO A 97 11.15 2.35 13.78
CA PRO A 97 9.77 2.43 13.30
C PRO A 97 9.63 1.95 11.85
N PRO A 98 8.47 1.35 11.49
CA PRO A 98 8.18 0.98 10.10
C PRO A 98 8.25 2.18 9.15
N LEU A 99 8.88 1.97 7.99
CA LEU A 99 8.79 2.90 6.87
C LEU A 99 7.36 2.93 6.37
N ARG A 100 6.90 4.10 5.91
CA ARG A 100 5.51 4.27 5.48
C ARG A 100 5.33 5.27 4.36
N VAL A 101 4.24 5.09 3.62
CA VAL A 101 3.74 5.99 2.59
C VAL A 101 2.22 6.01 2.64
N ASN A 102 1.65 7.20 2.42
CA ASN A 102 0.20 7.42 2.50
C ASN A 102 -0.32 7.76 1.12
N VAL A 103 -1.59 7.41 0.88
CA VAL A 103 -2.32 7.78 -0.32
C VAL A 103 -3.77 8.10 0.05
N GLN A 104 -4.27 9.23 -0.45
CA GLN A 104 -5.65 9.66 -0.30
C GLN A 104 -6.44 9.26 -1.53
N ILE A 105 -7.64 8.74 -1.34
CA ILE A 105 -8.54 8.36 -2.43
C ILE A 105 -9.32 9.59 -2.91
N GLN A 106 -9.22 9.89 -4.20
CA GLN A 106 -10.07 10.86 -4.87
C GLN A 106 -11.24 10.12 -5.53
N LEU A 107 -12.45 10.35 -5.05
CA LEU A 107 -13.67 9.64 -5.46
C LEU A 107 -14.75 10.62 -5.93
N TYR A 108 -15.47 10.26 -6.99
CA TYR A 108 -16.62 10.97 -7.53
C TYR A 108 -17.88 10.11 -7.52
N PRO A 109 -19.08 10.72 -7.35
CA PRO A 109 -20.34 9.99 -7.45
C PRO A 109 -20.53 9.33 -8.82
N ASP A 110 -21.20 8.17 -8.84
CA ASP A 110 -21.79 7.65 -10.08
C ASP A 110 -22.96 8.54 -10.50
N LYS A 111 -23.13 8.78 -11.79
CA LYS A 111 -24.10 9.76 -12.33
C LYS A 111 -25.56 9.36 -12.10
#